data_AF-A0A9X2GFF3-F1
#
_entry.id   AF-A0A9X2GFF3-F1
#
_cell.length_a   1.000
_cell.length_b   1.000
_cell.length_c   1.000
_cell.angle_alpha   90.00
_cell.angle_beta   90.00
_cell.angle_gamma   90.00
#
_symmetry.space_group_name_H-M   'P 1'
#
loop_
_entity.id
_entity.type
_entity.pdbx_description
1 polymer ?
#
loop_
_entity_poly.entity_id
_entity_poly.type
_entity_poly.pdbx_seq_one_letter_code
_entity_poly.pdbx_strand_id
1 'polypeptide(L)'
;MGTRERADAIGYGRAVANALTAVGIENSGATPAGEPGKLKRALSISLLELYWHIPDFGNSVRMSLEWDEEHGWALLDVNEPGAVRGHAYTYHDLDLGVLPEPAKVARLVDSVLAGEERLSGGCRRRYRMAIKHNLDFEAALAAYPARLPGDSGAPQ
;
A
#
# COMPACT_ATOMS: atom_id res chain seq x y z
N MET A 1 19.18 16.17 24.45
CA MET A 1 17.90 16.03 23.72
C MET A 1 18.06 14.88 22.75
N GLY A 2 17.45 13.73 23.03
CA GLY A 2 17.50 12.59 22.11
C GLY A 2 16.64 12.90 20.88
N THR A 3 17.20 12.76 19.69
CA THR A 3 16.45 12.72 18.44
C THR A 3 15.47 11.57 18.54
N ARG A 4 14.18 11.86 18.74
CA ARG A 4 13.10 10.86 18.55
C ARG A 4 13.15 10.49 17.08
N GLU A 5 13.78 9.37 16.75
CA GLU A 5 13.65 8.76 15.43
C GLU A 5 12.17 8.51 15.20
N ARG A 6 11.63 9.17 14.17
CA ARG A 6 10.21 9.07 13.83
C ARG A 6 9.98 7.72 13.18
N ALA A 7 8.88 7.04 13.48
CA ALA A 7 8.61 5.72 12.90
C ALA A 7 8.54 5.85 11.36
N ASP A 8 9.18 4.92 10.65
CA ASP A 8 9.25 4.94 9.19
C ASP A 8 8.20 3.99 8.62
N ALA A 9 7.30 4.53 7.80
CA ALA A 9 6.23 3.77 7.17
C ALA A 9 6.77 2.70 6.19
N ILE A 10 8.01 2.83 5.70
CA ILE A 10 8.60 1.86 4.77
C ILE A 10 8.69 0.46 5.39
N GLY A 11 8.93 0.34 6.70
CA GLY A 11 9.00 -0.94 7.39
C GLY A 11 7.64 -1.63 7.39
N TYR A 12 6.57 -0.87 7.64
CA TYR A 12 5.20 -1.36 7.55
C TYR A 12 4.84 -1.77 6.12
N GLY A 13 5.16 -0.95 5.12
CA GLY A 13 4.95 -1.30 3.71
C GLY A 13 5.67 -2.59 3.30
N ARG A 14 6.92 -2.79 3.76
CA ARG A 14 7.64 -4.05 3.52
C ARG A 14 6.96 -5.24 4.19
N ALA A 15 6.43 -5.07 5.40
CA ALA A 15 5.69 -6.14 6.06
C ALA A 15 4.43 -6.54 5.27
N VAL A 16 3.72 -5.56 4.69
CA VAL A 16 2.59 -5.82 3.78
C VAL A 16 3.05 -6.51 2.50
N ALA A 17 4.12 -6.04 1.86
CA ALA A 17 4.70 -6.69 0.68
C ALA A 17 5.07 -8.17 0.94
N ASN A 18 5.70 -8.46 2.08
CA ASN A 18 6.04 -9.81 2.49
C ASN A 18 4.78 -10.67 2.75
N ALA A 19 3.74 -10.09 3.34
CA ALA A 19 2.48 -10.79 3.57
C ALA A 19 1.77 -11.13 2.25
N LEU A 20 1.82 -10.25 1.25
CA LEU A 20 1.31 -10.51 -0.11
C LEU A 20 2.08 -11.68 -0.75
N THR A 21 3.40 -11.67 -0.67
CA THR A 21 4.22 -12.78 -1.17
C THR A 21 3.90 -14.10 -0.45
N ALA A 22 3.62 -14.06 0.85
CA ALA A 22 3.28 -15.26 1.62
C ALA A 22 1.95 -15.91 1.20
N VAL A 23 1.03 -15.16 0.60
CA VAL A 23 -0.22 -15.67 0.02
C VAL A 23 -0.12 -15.91 -1.50
N GLY A 24 1.08 -15.78 -2.08
CA GLY A 24 1.33 -16.07 -3.49
C GLY A 24 1.21 -14.88 -4.45
N ILE A 25 0.98 -13.66 -3.95
CA ILE A 25 0.82 -12.47 -4.80
C ILE A 25 2.20 -11.85 -5.11
N GLU A 26 2.57 -11.88 -6.39
CA GLU A 26 3.80 -11.24 -6.88
C GLU A 26 3.70 -9.70 -6.84
N ASN A 27 4.73 -9.04 -6.28
CA ASN A 27 4.73 -7.60 -6.08
C ASN A 27 6.12 -6.97 -6.14
N SER A 28 6.19 -5.65 -6.39
CA SER A 28 7.43 -4.88 -6.52
C SER A 28 8.14 -4.55 -5.19
N GLY A 29 7.57 -4.95 -4.06
CA GLY A 29 7.92 -4.38 -2.75
C GLY A 29 7.39 -2.96 -2.56
N ALA A 30 7.53 -2.45 -1.33
CA ALA A 30 7.05 -1.12 -0.95
C ALA A 30 8.03 -0.01 -1.35
N THR A 31 7.50 1.00 -2.05
CA THR A 31 8.24 2.20 -2.46
C THR A 31 7.55 3.45 -1.93
N PRO A 32 8.27 4.52 -1.59
CA PRO A 32 7.65 5.80 -1.27
C PRO A 32 6.83 6.32 -2.45
N ALA A 33 5.58 6.71 -2.20
CA ALA A 33 4.68 7.27 -3.19
C ALA A 33 4.47 8.78 -2.95
N GLY A 34 4.79 9.61 -3.94
CA GLY A 34 4.60 11.06 -3.90
C GLY A 34 5.81 11.85 -4.40
N GLU A 35 5.65 13.17 -4.51
CA GLU A 35 6.74 14.06 -4.91
C GLU A 35 7.77 14.23 -3.77
N PRO A 36 9.08 14.19 -4.09
CA PRO A 36 10.14 14.53 -3.14
C PRO A 36 9.89 15.90 -2.48
N GLY A 37 10.01 15.99 -1.16
CA GLY A 37 9.85 17.24 -0.41
C GLY A 37 8.44 17.52 0.12
N LYS A 38 7.43 16.70 -0.20
CA LYS A 38 6.13 16.76 0.46
C LYS A 38 6.15 15.90 1.75
N LEU A 39 5.58 16.41 2.83
CA LEU A 39 5.53 15.78 4.16
C LEU A 39 4.63 14.52 4.25
N LYS A 40 4.28 13.93 3.10
CA LYS A 40 3.32 12.84 2.98
C LYS A 40 4.04 11.50 3.12
N ARG A 41 3.69 10.67 4.11
CA ARG A 41 4.07 9.26 4.08
C ARG A 41 3.00 8.53 3.28
N ALA A 42 3.31 8.28 2.02
CA ALA A 42 2.53 7.36 1.22
C ALA A 42 3.44 6.30 0.64
N LEU A 43 2.88 5.12 0.42
CA LEU A 43 3.60 3.97 -0.11
C LEU A 43 2.83 3.43 -1.31
N SER A 44 3.57 2.86 -2.25
CA SER A 44 3.00 2.10 -3.36
C SER A 44 3.69 0.75 -3.47
N ILE A 45 2.89 -0.28 -3.71
CA ILE A 45 3.32 -1.64 -4.04
C ILE A 45 2.65 -1.97 -5.39
N SER A 46 3.42 -2.12 -6.45
CA SER A 46 2.88 -2.59 -7.73
C SER A 46 2.63 -4.08 -7.65
N LEU A 47 1.45 -4.52 -8.07
CA LEU A 47 1.14 -5.94 -8.21
C LEU A 47 1.53 -6.38 -9.64
N LEU A 48 2.23 -7.50 -9.76
CA LEU A 48 2.94 -7.86 -10.99
C LEU A 48 2.18 -8.86 -11.87
N GLU A 49 1.13 -9.48 -11.34
CA GLU A 49 0.30 -10.41 -12.13
C GLU A 49 -0.56 -9.68 -13.15
N LEU A 50 -0.97 -10.41 -14.19
CA LEU A 50 -1.92 -9.93 -15.19
C LEU A 50 -3.34 -10.36 -14.78
N TYR A 51 -4.22 -9.38 -14.57
CA TYR A 51 -5.57 -9.56 -14.00
C TYR A 51 -6.69 -9.72 -15.04
N TRP A 52 -6.31 -9.89 -16.32
CA TRP A 52 -7.21 -10.08 -17.46
C TRP A 52 -8.27 -11.18 -17.30
N HIS A 53 -8.04 -12.13 -16.39
CA HIS A 53 -8.96 -13.24 -16.11
C HIS A 53 -10.05 -12.89 -15.08
N ILE A 54 -9.96 -11.76 -14.38
CA ILE A 54 -10.93 -11.34 -13.37
C ILE A 54 -11.97 -10.43 -14.03
N PRO A 55 -13.29 -10.76 -14.00
CA PRO A 55 -14.31 -10.00 -14.71
C PRO A 55 -14.34 -8.50 -14.38
N ASP A 56 -14.06 -8.14 -13.14
CA ASP A 56 -14.08 -6.76 -12.65
C ASP A 56 -12.80 -5.98 -13.02
N PHE A 57 -11.72 -6.66 -13.47
CA PHE A 57 -10.40 -6.09 -13.82
C PHE A 57 -9.94 -6.45 -15.24
N GLY A 58 -10.83 -6.93 -16.10
CA GLY A 58 -10.48 -7.43 -17.44
C GLY A 58 -9.85 -6.40 -18.38
N ASN A 59 -9.98 -5.09 -18.08
CA ASN A 59 -9.37 -3.99 -18.82
C ASN A 59 -8.23 -3.29 -18.05
N SER A 60 -7.82 -3.84 -16.91
CA SER A 60 -6.76 -3.31 -16.06
C SER A 60 -5.40 -3.59 -16.69
N VAL A 61 -4.65 -2.54 -16.96
CA VAL A 61 -3.27 -2.63 -17.47
C VAL A 61 -2.23 -2.59 -16.36
N ARG A 62 -2.61 -2.07 -15.19
CA ARG A 62 -1.75 -2.08 -14.00
C ARG A 62 -2.59 -2.00 -12.74
N MET A 63 -2.22 -2.76 -11.72
CA MET A 63 -2.75 -2.60 -10.37
C MET A 63 -1.64 -2.33 -9.38
N SER A 64 -1.94 -1.51 -8.38
CA SER A 64 -1.03 -1.22 -7.29
C SER A 64 -1.80 -1.00 -6.00
N LEU A 65 -1.22 -1.39 -4.87
CA LEU A 65 -1.70 -0.96 -3.57
C LEU A 65 -1.05 0.37 -3.24
N GLU A 66 -1.87 1.36 -2.89
CA GLU A 66 -1.42 2.64 -2.33
C GLU A 66 -1.81 2.71 -0.86
N TRP A 67 -0.88 3.16 -0.02
CA TRP A 67 -1.15 3.46 1.38
C TRP A 67 -0.94 4.93 1.67
N ASP A 68 -1.79 5.52 2.50
CA ASP A 68 -1.53 6.80 3.14
C ASP A 68 -1.99 6.83 4.61
N GLU A 69 -1.39 7.74 5.38
CA GLU A 69 -1.63 7.86 6.82
C GLU A 69 -3.03 8.35 7.21
N GLU A 70 -3.88 8.76 6.28
CA GLU A 70 -5.24 9.24 6.57
C GLU A 70 -6.29 8.18 6.25
N HIS A 71 -6.12 7.47 5.14
CA HIS A 71 -7.12 6.55 4.62
C HIS A 71 -6.71 5.08 4.70
N GLY A 72 -5.44 4.79 4.96
CA GLY A 72 -4.93 3.42 4.94
C GLY A 72 -4.68 2.91 3.53
N TRP A 73 -4.94 1.63 3.30
CA TRP A 73 -4.68 0.95 2.04
C TRP A 73 -5.85 1.08 1.06
N ALA A 74 -5.53 1.38 -0.19
CA ALA A 74 -6.45 1.32 -1.31
C ALA A 74 -5.80 0.56 -2.47
N LEU A 75 -6.63 -0.17 -3.22
CA LEU A 75 -6.26 -0.75 -4.49
C LEU A 75 -6.49 0.29 -5.59
N LEU A 76 -5.42 0.62 -6.31
CA LEU A 76 -5.45 1.47 -7.48
C LEU A 76 -5.41 0.61 -8.73
N ASP A 77 -6.45 0.73 -9.53
CA ASP A 77 -6.61 0.09 -10.81
C ASP A 77 -6.43 1.12 -11.93
N VAL A 78 -5.52 0.83 -12.85
CA VAL A 78 -5.32 1.60 -14.09
C VAL A 78 -5.92 0.82 -15.24
N ASN A 79 -6.97 1.36 -15.84
CA ASN A 79 -7.66 0.76 -16.96
C ASN A 79 -7.37 1.50 -18.27
N GLU A 80 -7.37 0.78 -19.38
CA GLU A 80 -7.45 1.38 -20.71
C GLU A 80 -8.91 1.34 -21.20
N PRO A 81 -9.66 2.45 -21.14
CA PRO A 81 -11.02 2.56 -21.66
C PRO A 81 -11.08 2.62 -23.21
N GLY A 82 -10.00 2.23 -23.90
CA GLY A 82 -9.85 2.24 -25.36
C GLY A 82 -8.92 3.34 -25.92
N ALA A 83 -8.48 3.15 -27.17
CA ALA A 83 -7.38 3.87 -27.83
C ALA A 83 -7.48 5.42 -27.89
N VAL A 84 -8.64 6.00 -27.58
CA VAL A 84 -8.91 7.44 -27.76
C VAL A 84 -8.88 8.23 -26.44
N ARG A 85 -9.02 7.56 -25.28
CA ARG A 85 -9.30 8.25 -24.00
C ARG A 85 -8.17 8.23 -22.98
N GLY A 86 -7.00 7.68 -23.32
CA GLY A 86 -5.89 7.54 -22.36
C GLY A 86 -6.27 6.63 -21.18
N HIS A 87 -5.47 6.61 -20.10
CA HIS A 87 -5.72 5.73 -18.96
C HIS A 87 -6.78 6.30 -17.99
N ALA A 88 -7.67 5.44 -17.50
CA ALA A 88 -8.58 5.72 -16.39
C ALA A 88 -8.03 5.13 -15.09
N TYR A 89 -8.26 5.82 -13.98
CA TYR A 89 -7.78 5.41 -12.66
C TYR A 89 -8.97 5.22 -11.73
N THR A 90 -9.10 4.03 -11.16
CA THR A 90 -10.13 3.70 -10.17
C THR A 90 -9.48 3.40 -8.83
N TYR A 91 -10.01 3.99 -7.76
CA TYR A 91 -9.55 3.76 -6.41
C TYR A 91 -10.58 2.92 -5.64
N HIS A 92 -10.11 1.87 -4.99
CA HIS A 92 -10.92 0.99 -4.17
C HIS A 92 -10.35 0.98 -2.76
N ASP A 93 -11.04 1.64 -1.84
CA ASP A 93 -10.68 1.61 -0.42
C ASP A 93 -10.82 0.18 0.11
N LEU A 94 -9.85 -0.28 0.89
CA LEU A 94 -9.91 -1.59 1.52
C LEU A 94 -10.75 -1.60 2.80
N ASP A 95 -11.09 -0.41 3.35
CA ASP A 95 -11.88 -0.22 4.58
C ASP A 95 -11.35 -1.00 5.80
N LEU A 96 -10.03 -1.22 5.82
CA LEU A 96 -9.32 -1.90 6.92
C LEU A 96 -8.80 -0.93 7.99
N GLY A 97 -9.08 0.37 7.82
CA GLY A 97 -8.49 1.44 8.59
C GLY A 97 -7.05 1.78 8.17
N VAL A 98 -6.40 2.67 8.93
CA VAL A 98 -5.11 3.26 8.51
C VAL A 98 -3.95 2.28 8.64
N LEU A 99 -3.88 1.49 9.72
CA LEU A 99 -2.74 0.62 10.00
C LEU A 99 -3.18 -0.81 10.35
N PRO A 100 -3.88 -1.52 9.45
CA PRO A 100 -4.26 -2.91 9.67
C PRO A 100 -3.04 -3.83 9.76
N GLU A 101 -3.24 -5.01 10.35
CA GLU A 101 -2.24 -6.08 10.30
C GLU A 101 -1.90 -6.44 8.85
N PRO A 102 -0.62 -6.62 8.49
CA PRO A 102 -0.21 -6.96 7.13
C PRO A 102 -0.93 -8.18 6.54
N ALA A 103 -1.15 -9.21 7.36
CA ALA A 103 -1.86 -10.43 6.95
C ALA A 103 -3.36 -10.21 6.66
N LYS A 104 -3.99 -9.15 7.19
CA LYS A 104 -5.37 -8.79 6.85
C LYS A 104 -5.44 -8.11 5.49
N VAL A 105 -4.48 -7.22 5.21
CA VAL A 105 -4.35 -6.60 3.88
C VAL A 105 -4.14 -7.67 2.82
N ALA A 106 -3.17 -8.56 3.03
CA ALA A 106 -2.86 -9.61 2.05
C ALA A 106 -4.06 -10.55 1.78
N ARG A 107 -4.78 -10.97 2.82
CA ARG A 107 -5.97 -11.83 2.67
C ARG A 107 -7.11 -11.15 1.93
N LEU A 108 -7.37 -9.87 2.21
CA LEU A 108 -8.41 -9.13 1.50
C LEU A 108 -8.04 -8.96 0.02
N VAL A 109 -6.78 -8.61 -0.27
CA VAL A 109 -6.31 -8.47 -1.66
C VAL A 109 -6.42 -9.79 -2.40
N ASP A 110 -5.97 -10.90 -1.79
CA ASP A 110 -6.13 -12.24 -2.36
C ASP A 110 -7.59 -12.58 -2.70
N SER A 111 -8.51 -12.34 -1.76
CA SER A 111 -9.95 -12.57 -1.96
C SER A 111 -10.56 -11.68 -3.06
N VAL A 112 -10.12 -10.42 -3.17
CA VAL A 112 -10.53 -9.51 -4.26
C VAL A 112 -10.00 -10.00 -5.60
N LEU A 113 -8.74 -10.44 -5.66
CA LEU A 113 -8.12 -10.97 -6.87
C LEU A 113 -8.72 -12.33 -7.27
N ALA A 114 -9.21 -13.13 -6.32
CA ALA A 114 -9.98 -14.33 -6.58
C ALA A 114 -11.43 -14.04 -7.05
N GLY A 115 -11.87 -12.78 -6.99
CA GLY A 115 -13.24 -12.37 -7.33
C GLY A 115 -14.29 -12.73 -6.28
N GLU A 116 -13.87 -13.06 -5.06
CA GLU A 116 -14.73 -13.44 -3.94
C GLU A 116 -15.27 -12.21 -3.19
N GLU A 117 -14.46 -11.15 -3.10
CA GLU A 117 -14.81 -9.91 -2.42
C GLU A 117 -14.98 -8.77 -3.43
N ARG A 118 -16.07 -8.00 -3.30
CA ARG A 118 -16.31 -6.81 -4.12
C ARG A 118 -15.99 -5.56 -3.36
N LEU A 119 -15.00 -4.80 -3.84
CA LEU A 119 -14.69 -3.50 -3.28
C LEU A 119 -15.64 -2.44 -3.84
N SER A 120 -16.11 -1.54 -2.98
CA SER A 120 -16.83 -0.34 -3.44
C SER A 120 -15.88 0.56 -4.23
N GLY A 121 -16.21 0.86 -5.48
CA GLY A 121 -15.49 1.87 -6.25
C GLY A 121 -15.61 3.26 -5.61
N GLY A 122 -14.49 3.96 -5.49
CA GLY A 122 -14.42 5.28 -4.87
C GLY A 122 -13.66 6.30 -5.72
N CYS A 123 -13.89 7.58 -5.42
CA CYS A 123 -13.03 8.64 -5.95
C CYS A 123 -11.75 8.74 -5.11
N ARG A 124 -10.62 9.07 -5.77
CA ARG A 124 -9.38 9.43 -5.08
C ARG A 124 -9.67 10.52 -4.05
N ARG A 125 -9.60 10.17 -2.77
CA ARG A 125 -9.76 11.15 -1.69
C ARG A 125 -8.56 12.09 -1.74
N ARG A 126 -8.81 13.39 -1.59
CA ARG A 126 -7.73 14.38 -1.52
C ARG A 126 -6.95 14.09 -0.26
N TYR A 127 -5.65 13.79 -0.39
CA TYR A 127 -4.76 13.68 0.75
C TYR A 127 -4.82 14.98 1.57
N ARG A 128 -5.38 14.91 2.78
CA ARG A 128 -5.22 15.97 3.78
C ARG A 128 -4.03 15.58 4.65
N MET A 129 -3.59 16.53 5.47
CA MET A 129 -2.32 16.38 6.18
C MET A 129 -2.29 15.07 6.99
N ALA A 130 -1.12 14.43 6.96
CA ALA A 130 -0.72 13.33 7.81
C ALA A 130 -1.23 13.49 9.25
N ILE A 131 -1.51 12.37 9.92
CA ILE A 131 -1.70 12.28 11.38
C ILE A 131 -0.35 12.52 12.08
N LYS A 132 0.29 13.65 11.78
CA LYS A 132 1.36 14.21 12.58
C LYS A 132 0.74 14.43 13.95
N HIS A 133 1.38 13.91 14.99
CA HIS A 133 1.01 14.06 16.40
C HIS A 133 0.09 12.99 17.01
N ASN A 134 -0.31 11.93 16.30
CA ASN A 134 -0.91 10.77 16.98
C ASN A 134 0.20 9.83 17.49
N LEU A 135 0.41 9.85 18.81
CA LEU A 135 1.44 9.04 19.47
C LEU A 135 1.14 7.55 19.37
N ASP A 136 -0.13 7.14 19.40
CA ASP A 136 -0.53 5.74 19.28
C ASP A 136 -0.24 5.23 17.86
N PHE A 137 -0.45 6.07 16.86
CA PHE A 137 -0.13 5.76 15.46
C PHE A 137 1.39 5.59 15.24
N GLU A 138 2.20 6.50 15.77
CA GLU A 138 3.67 6.39 15.67
C GLU A 138 4.19 5.18 16.47
N ALA A 139 3.58 4.84 17.62
CA ALA A 139 3.92 3.64 18.38
C ALA A 139 3.56 2.35 17.62
N ALA A 140 2.39 2.31 16.97
CA ALA A 140 1.96 1.17 16.18
C ALA A 140 2.85 0.99 14.93
N LEU A 141 3.26 2.08 14.26
CA LEU A 141 4.24 2.03 13.17
C LEU A 141 5.63 1.57 13.64
N ALA A 142 6.05 1.93 14.85
CA ALA A 142 7.34 1.54 15.39
C ALA A 142 7.49 0.01 15.59
N ALA A 143 6.40 -0.75 15.59
CA ALA A 143 6.43 -2.22 15.55
C ALA A 143 7.03 -2.79 14.24
N TYR A 144 7.17 -1.97 13.20
CA TYR A 144 7.69 -2.35 11.89
C TYR A 144 9.00 -1.60 11.59
N PRO A 145 10.14 -2.02 12.17
CA PRO A 145 11.40 -1.34 11.97
C PRO A 145 11.84 -1.40 10.49
N ALA A 146 12.33 -0.28 9.96
CA ALA A 146 12.82 -0.18 8.59
C ALA A 146 14.15 -0.93 8.33
N ARG A 147 14.77 -1.54 9.36
CA ARG A 147 16.09 -2.14 9.25
C ARG A 147 16.10 -3.38 8.35
N LEU A 148 17.15 -3.46 7.54
CA LEU A 148 17.46 -4.63 6.73
C LEU A 148 18.05 -5.75 7.60
N PRO A 149 17.85 -7.03 7.25
CA PRO A 149 18.68 -8.11 7.78
C PRO A 149 20.12 -7.87 7.29
N GLY A 150 20.97 -7.29 8.15
CA GLY A 150 22.33 -6.87 7.81
C GLY A 150 22.88 -5.76 8.72
N ASP A 151 22.01 -5.04 9.44
CA ASP A 151 22.39 -4.02 10.43
C ASP A 151 22.76 -4.58 11.82
N SER A 152 23.12 -5.87 11.87
CA SER A 152 23.76 -6.45 13.04
C SER A 152 25.17 -5.91 13.11
N GLY A 153 25.37 -4.85 13.89
CA GLY A 153 26.66 -4.20 14.10
C GLY A 153 27.79 -5.21 14.25
N ALA A 154 28.63 -5.29 13.23
CA ALA A 154 29.95 -5.84 13.39
C ALA A 154 30.70 -4.87 14.33
N PRO A 155 31.24 -5.34 15.46
CA PRO A 155 32.09 -4.49 16.29
C PRO A 155 33.31 -4.10 15.48
N GLN A 156 33.63 -2.79 15.46
CA GLN A 156 34.96 -2.31 15.09
C GLN A 156 35.92 -2.56 16.27
#